data_AF-A0A965FCY2-F1
#
_entry.id   AF-A0A965FCY2-F1
#
_cell.length_a   1.000
_cell.length_b   1.000
_cell.length_c   1.000
_cell.angle_alpha   90.00
_cell.angle_beta   90.00
_cell.angle_gamma   90.00
#
_symmetry.space_group_name_H-M   'P 1'
#
loop_
_entity.id
_entity.type
_entity.pdbx_description
1 polymer ?
#
loop_
_entity_poly.entity_id
_entity_poly.type
_entity_poly.pdbx_seq_one_letter_code
_entity_poly.pdbx_strand_id
1 'polypeptide(L)'
;MIPAVVLAVCLASSKLLRDNRFAVPGILLMAMLLFYAVLYYSGISLQEAAARDWLPSIESTGALVPVFHVAYFEQINWLALSGQMDGIIVVALLSSMMLLLDVSGVELIARDDLDPDHELQVMGFTNMVNSCFGGFPGVHDVSDTALVDRLGGKGRLTGFVYTLLVGAAILAGADFMEIVPTFILGGLLIYVGLEFLIDWLWKAREESCRASALAS
;
A
#
# COMPACT_ATOMS: atom_id res chain seq x y z
N MET A 1 1.65 8.27 -19.47
CA MET A 1 2.58 8.88 -18.46
C MET A 1 2.18 10.30 -18.07
N ILE A 2 1.91 11.22 -19.00
CA ILE A 2 1.54 12.62 -18.66
C ILE A 2 0.36 12.72 -17.65
N PRO A 3 -0.77 11.99 -17.80
CA PRO A 3 -1.88 12.08 -16.85
C PRO A 3 -1.51 11.61 -15.43
N ALA A 4 -0.62 10.63 -15.31
CA ALA A 4 -0.15 10.11 -14.03
C ALA A 4 0.70 11.15 -13.29
N VAL A 5 1.59 11.84 -14.01
CA VAL A 5 2.42 12.92 -13.45
C VAL A 5 1.54 14.09 -13.00
N VAL A 6 0.56 14.48 -13.81
CA VAL A 6 -0.39 15.55 -13.44
C VAL A 6 -1.15 15.18 -12.16
N LEU A 7 -1.67 13.96 -12.07
CA LEU A 7 -2.34 13.48 -10.86
C LEU A 7 -1.41 13.53 -9.63
N ALA A 8 -0.18 13.06 -9.77
CA ALA A 8 0.81 13.07 -8.69
C ALA A 8 1.11 14.50 -8.21
N VAL A 9 1.29 15.44 -9.14
CA VAL A 9 1.50 16.87 -8.81
C VAL A 9 0.27 17.47 -8.14
N CYS A 10 -0.95 17.13 -8.59
CA CYS A 10 -2.18 17.57 -7.93
C CYS A 10 -2.28 17.05 -6.50
N LEU A 11 -1.95 15.77 -6.26
CA LEU A 11 -1.93 15.19 -4.92
C LEU A 11 -0.89 15.86 -4.02
N ALA A 12 0.34 16.05 -4.52
CA ALA A 12 1.42 16.71 -3.79
C ALA A 12 1.10 18.19 -3.47
N SER A 13 0.55 18.92 -4.46
CA SER A 13 0.14 20.31 -4.28
C SER A 13 -1.03 20.44 -3.30
N SER A 14 -1.97 19.50 -3.32
CA SER A 14 -3.08 19.49 -2.37
C SER A 14 -2.58 19.29 -0.94
N LYS A 15 -1.64 18.37 -0.71
CA LYS A 15 -1.03 18.18 0.61
C LYS A 15 -0.31 19.44 1.10
N LEU A 16 0.36 20.15 0.19
CA LEU A 16 1.10 21.38 0.52
C LEU A 16 0.19 22.59 0.81
N LEU A 17 -0.99 22.66 0.18
CA LEU A 17 -1.90 23.81 0.29
C LEU A 17 -3.00 23.61 1.34
N ARG A 18 -3.46 22.37 1.56
CA ARG A 18 -4.51 22.03 2.54
C ARG A 18 -4.27 20.63 3.09
N ASP A 19 -3.85 20.56 4.34
CA ASP A 19 -3.78 19.32 5.11
C ASP A 19 -5.19 18.85 5.51
N ASN A 20 -5.95 18.38 4.53
CA ASN A 20 -7.29 17.86 4.74
C ASN A 20 -7.31 16.38 4.40
N ARG A 21 -7.63 15.56 5.41
CA ARG A 21 -7.75 14.09 5.35
C ARG A 21 -8.63 13.53 4.22
N PHE A 22 -9.54 14.33 3.66
CA PHE A 22 -10.40 13.92 2.54
C PHE A 22 -9.88 14.32 1.15
N ALA A 23 -8.74 15.04 1.10
CA ALA A 23 -8.20 15.52 -0.17
C ALA A 23 -7.78 14.38 -1.10
N VAL A 24 -7.06 13.38 -0.56
CA VAL A 24 -6.58 12.25 -1.37
C VAL A 24 -7.76 11.43 -1.95
N PRO A 25 -8.73 10.92 -1.16
CA PRO A 25 -9.88 10.23 -1.73
C PRO A 25 -10.69 11.11 -2.69
N GLY A 26 -10.85 12.40 -2.38
CA GLY A 26 -11.60 13.33 -3.21
C GLY A 26 -10.95 13.57 -4.58
N ILE A 27 -9.62 13.74 -4.62
CA ILE A 27 -8.87 13.92 -5.87
C ILE A 27 -8.92 12.65 -6.73
N LEU A 28 -8.78 11.47 -6.10
CA LEU A 28 -8.89 10.19 -6.80
C LEU A 28 -10.28 9.99 -7.42
N LEU A 29 -11.34 10.26 -6.66
CA LEU A 29 -12.72 10.21 -7.16
C LEU A 29 -12.96 11.22 -8.27
N MET A 30 -12.47 12.45 -8.13
CA MET A 30 -12.58 13.47 -9.18
C MET A 30 -11.85 13.03 -10.45
N ALA A 31 -10.62 12.51 -10.33
CA ALA A 31 -9.85 12.03 -11.47
C ALA A 31 -10.54 10.85 -12.17
N MET A 32 -11.15 9.94 -11.40
CA MET A 32 -11.96 8.84 -11.91
C MET A 32 -13.16 9.35 -12.72
N LEU A 33 -13.94 10.27 -12.14
CA LEU A 33 -15.11 10.86 -12.80
C LEU A 33 -14.73 11.62 -14.07
N LEU A 34 -13.64 12.39 -14.01
CA LEU A 34 -13.14 13.16 -15.15
C LEU A 34 -12.67 12.23 -16.28
N PHE A 35 -11.99 11.13 -15.96
CA PHE A 35 -11.59 10.13 -16.95
C PHE A 35 -12.79 9.54 -17.69
N TYR A 36 -13.83 9.11 -16.97
CA TYR A 36 -15.04 8.59 -17.60
C TYR A 36 -15.82 9.64 -18.38
N ALA A 37 -15.86 10.88 -17.89
CA ALA A 37 -16.44 11.99 -18.64
C ALA A 37 -15.71 12.21 -19.97
N VAL A 38 -14.38 12.20 -19.96
CA VAL A 38 -13.57 12.32 -21.20
C VAL A 38 -13.84 11.15 -22.15
N LEU A 39 -13.94 9.91 -21.66
CA LEU A 39 -14.31 8.76 -22.51
C LEU A 39 -15.68 8.95 -23.16
N TYR A 40 -16.67 9.36 -22.36
CA TYR A 40 -18.04 9.59 -22.82
C TYR A 40 -18.11 10.69 -23.90
N TYR A 41 -17.48 11.84 -23.67
CA TYR A 41 -17.46 12.95 -24.63
C TYR A 41 -16.62 12.66 -25.88
N SER A 42 -15.56 11.84 -25.76
CA SER A 42 -14.70 11.46 -26.89
C SER A 42 -15.27 10.30 -27.71
N GLY A 43 -16.38 9.68 -27.27
CA GLY A 43 -16.97 8.51 -27.92
C GLY A 43 -16.08 7.26 -27.89
N ILE A 44 -15.13 7.19 -26.96
CA ILE A 44 -14.17 6.08 -26.84
C ILE A 44 -14.82 4.97 -26.02
N SER A 45 -14.89 3.75 -26.57
CA SER A 45 -15.41 2.59 -25.86
C SER A 45 -14.42 2.09 -24.80
N LEU A 46 -14.91 1.35 -23.79
CA LEU A 46 -14.07 0.73 -22.76
C LEU A 46 -13.00 -0.20 -23.35
N GLN A 47 -13.34 -0.92 -24.43
CA GLN A 47 -12.42 -1.82 -25.13
C GLN A 47 -11.30 -1.06 -25.84
N GLU A 48 -11.63 0.08 -26.47
CA GLU A 48 -10.64 0.96 -27.10
C GLU A 48 -9.74 1.63 -26.04
N ALA A 49 -10.29 1.96 -24.87
CA ALA A 49 -9.51 2.47 -23.74
C ALA A 49 -8.54 1.40 -23.18
N ALA A 50 -9.00 0.14 -23.05
CA ALA A 50 -8.15 -0.98 -22.66
C ALA A 50 -7.05 -1.27 -23.71
N ALA A 51 -7.39 -1.24 -25.00
CA ALA A 51 -6.42 -1.42 -26.09
C ALA A 51 -5.34 -0.32 -26.14
N ARG A 52 -5.58 0.82 -25.49
CA ARG A 52 -4.63 1.94 -25.36
C ARG A 52 -3.88 1.94 -24.03
N ASP A 53 -3.99 0.86 -23.25
CA ASP A 53 -3.43 0.71 -21.89
C ASP A 53 -3.96 1.75 -20.88
N TRP A 54 -5.09 2.41 -21.17
CA TRP A 54 -5.71 3.38 -20.25
C TRP A 54 -6.49 2.69 -19.14
N LEU A 55 -6.96 1.47 -19.40
CA LEU A 55 -7.56 0.55 -18.44
C LEU A 55 -6.72 -0.73 -18.44
N PRO A 56 -6.52 -1.36 -17.28
CA PRO A 56 -5.81 -2.63 -17.21
C PRO A 56 -6.67 -3.72 -17.87
N SER A 57 -6.07 -4.46 -18.80
CA SER A 57 -6.67 -5.68 -19.36
C SER A 57 -6.24 -6.87 -18.51
N ILE A 58 -7.11 -7.28 -17.59
CA ILE A 58 -6.86 -8.48 -16.80
C ILE A 58 -7.43 -9.65 -17.59
N GLU A 59 -6.57 -10.43 -18.24
CA GLU A 59 -7.04 -11.67 -18.87
C GLU A 59 -7.64 -12.56 -17.78
N SER A 60 -8.97 -12.75 -17.83
CA SER A 60 -9.82 -13.59 -16.98
C SER A 60 -9.04 -14.54 -16.07
N THR A 61 -8.56 -14.04 -14.95
CA THR A 61 -7.84 -14.87 -13.96
C THR A 61 -8.84 -15.57 -13.03
N GLY A 62 -10.14 -15.52 -13.32
CA GLY A 62 -11.17 -16.05 -12.44
C GLY A 62 -11.41 -15.14 -11.24
N ALA A 63 -12.07 -15.65 -10.20
CA ALA A 63 -12.34 -14.89 -9.00
C ALA A 63 -11.01 -14.46 -8.33
N LEU A 64 -10.91 -13.18 -7.92
CA LEU A 64 -9.80 -12.70 -7.06
C LEU A 64 -9.82 -13.30 -5.66
N VAL A 65 -10.82 -14.14 -5.37
CA VAL A 65 -10.85 -14.94 -4.14
C VAL A 65 -9.65 -15.90 -4.22
N PRO A 66 -8.74 -15.87 -3.25
CA PRO A 66 -7.67 -16.85 -3.22
C PRO A 66 -8.29 -18.22 -2.93
N VAL A 67 -8.59 -18.96 -3.98
CA VAL A 67 -9.02 -20.35 -3.84
C VAL A 67 -7.73 -21.14 -3.69
N PHE A 68 -7.39 -21.46 -2.45
CA PHE A 68 -6.30 -22.38 -2.16
C PHE A 68 -6.65 -23.73 -2.80
N HIS A 69 -6.04 -24.02 -3.96
CA HIS A 69 -6.21 -25.29 -4.63
C HIS A 69 -5.15 -26.27 -4.12
N VAL A 70 -5.58 -27.40 -3.57
CA VAL A 70 -4.67 -28.47 -3.13
C VAL A 70 -3.74 -28.93 -4.26
N ALA A 71 -4.16 -28.79 -5.52
CA ALA A 71 -3.35 -29.05 -6.71
C ALA A 71 -2.08 -28.19 -6.82
N TYR A 72 -1.98 -27.05 -6.12
CA TYR A 72 -0.74 -26.26 -6.08
C TYR A 72 0.39 -26.97 -5.33
N PHE A 73 0.08 -27.87 -4.38
CA PHE A 73 1.11 -28.66 -3.69
C PHE A 73 1.88 -29.56 -4.64
N GLU A 74 1.24 -30.05 -5.69
CA GLU A 74 1.88 -30.90 -6.71
C GLU A 74 2.88 -30.12 -7.57
N GLN A 75 2.75 -28.78 -7.62
CA GLN A 75 3.63 -27.88 -8.38
C GLN A 75 4.83 -27.39 -7.54
N ILE A 76 4.90 -27.75 -6.25
CA ILE A 76 5.99 -27.30 -5.37
C ILE A 76 7.28 -28.02 -5.75
N ASN A 77 8.23 -27.24 -6.26
CA ASN A 77 9.59 -27.71 -6.46
C ASN A 77 10.40 -27.58 -5.15
N TRP A 78 10.42 -28.65 -4.37
CA TRP A 78 11.15 -28.70 -3.09
C TRP A 78 12.66 -28.43 -3.23
N LEU A 79 13.26 -28.74 -4.37
CA LEU A 79 14.67 -28.47 -4.63
C LEU A 79 14.92 -26.96 -4.79
N ALA A 80 14.06 -26.28 -5.56
CA ALA A 80 14.12 -24.83 -5.70
C ALA A 80 13.87 -24.11 -4.36
N LEU A 81 12.94 -24.63 -3.55
CA LEU A 81 12.68 -24.11 -2.20
C LEU A 81 13.92 -24.26 -1.30
N SER A 82 14.57 -25.43 -1.32
CA SER A 82 15.78 -25.67 -0.54
C SER A 82 16.93 -24.75 -0.94
N GLY A 83 17.03 -24.42 -2.24
CA GLY A 83 18.04 -23.50 -2.78
C GLY A 83 17.81 -22.03 -2.45
N GLN A 84 16.65 -21.66 -1.90
CA GLN A 84 16.32 -20.28 -1.49
C GLN A 84 16.19 -20.12 0.03
N MET A 85 16.54 -21.15 0.82
CA MET A 85 16.40 -21.10 2.27
C MET A 85 17.23 -19.99 2.91
N ASP A 86 18.40 -19.71 2.37
CA ASP A 86 19.25 -18.59 2.77
C ASP A 86 18.53 -17.25 2.59
N GLY A 87 17.93 -17.02 1.42
CA GLY A 87 17.13 -15.83 1.12
C GLY A 87 15.92 -15.70 2.04
N ILE A 88 15.20 -16.79 2.28
CA ILE A 88 14.04 -16.82 3.18
C ILE A 88 14.45 -16.44 4.62
N ILE A 89 15.55 -17.00 5.12
CA ILE A 89 16.07 -16.68 6.46
C ILE A 89 16.48 -15.20 6.53
N VAL A 90 17.16 -14.68 5.51
CA VAL A 90 17.57 -13.26 5.46
C VAL A 90 16.34 -12.34 5.47
N VAL A 91 15.32 -12.63 4.65
CA VAL A 91 14.09 -11.84 4.61
C VAL A 91 13.34 -11.91 5.95
N ALA A 92 13.29 -13.09 6.58
CA ALA A 92 12.66 -13.25 7.89
C ALA A 92 13.39 -12.41 8.96
N LEU A 93 14.72 -12.45 9.00
CA LEU A 93 15.52 -11.64 9.92
C LEU A 93 15.34 -10.14 9.67
N LEU A 94 15.37 -9.70 8.42
CA LEU A 94 15.14 -8.30 8.06
C LEU A 94 13.73 -7.84 8.45
N SER A 95 12.72 -8.69 8.28
CA SER A 95 11.34 -8.39 8.69
C SER A 95 11.22 -8.25 10.21
N SER A 96 11.88 -9.12 10.98
CA SER A 96 11.93 -8.99 12.44
C SER A 96 12.67 -7.73 12.89
N MET A 97 13.78 -7.38 12.23
CA MET A 97 14.50 -6.13 12.52
C MET A 97 13.62 -4.91 12.22
N MET A 98 12.97 -4.89 11.05
CA MET A 98 12.06 -3.81 10.67
C MET A 98 10.95 -3.63 11.70
N LEU A 99 10.30 -4.72 12.13
CA LEU A 99 9.28 -4.70 13.18
C LEU A 99 9.80 -4.08 14.46
N LEU A 100 10.99 -4.45 14.93
CA LEU A 100 11.56 -3.90 16.16
C LEU A 100 11.82 -2.39 16.04
N LEU A 101 12.32 -1.93 14.88
CA LEU A 101 12.50 -0.51 14.59
C LEU A 101 11.14 0.23 14.57
N ASP A 102 10.15 -0.40 13.96
CA ASP A 102 8.81 0.15 13.79
C ASP A 102 8.07 0.28 15.14
N VAL A 103 8.09 -0.77 15.96
CA VAL A 103 7.52 -0.77 17.32
C VAL A 103 8.16 0.34 18.16
N SER A 104 9.50 0.43 18.18
CA SER A 104 10.20 1.49 18.90
C SER A 104 9.81 2.89 18.41
N GLY A 105 9.58 3.05 17.10
CA GLY A 105 9.12 4.29 16.50
C GLY A 105 7.68 4.64 16.89
N VAL A 106 6.80 3.65 16.91
CA VAL A 106 5.40 3.80 17.34
C VAL A 106 5.32 4.16 18.81
N GLU A 107 6.05 3.49 19.70
CA GLU A 107 6.09 3.80 21.14
C GLU A 107 6.46 5.26 21.38
N LEU A 108 7.45 5.77 20.64
CA LEU A 108 7.88 7.16 20.75
C LEU A 108 6.78 8.16 20.33
N ILE A 109 5.98 7.81 19.31
CA ILE A 109 4.92 8.66 18.77
C ILE A 109 3.64 8.55 19.62
N ALA A 110 3.21 7.33 19.93
CA ALA A 110 2.00 7.00 20.66
C ALA A 110 2.13 7.22 22.18
N ARG A 111 3.37 7.27 22.70
CA ARG A 111 3.69 7.31 24.14
C ARG A 111 3.06 6.15 24.90
N ASP A 112 2.96 5.00 24.24
CA ASP A 112 2.46 3.76 24.80
C ASP A 112 3.60 2.74 24.76
N ASP A 113 3.63 1.84 25.73
CA ASP A 113 4.65 0.81 25.85
C ASP A 113 4.13 -0.45 25.13
N LEU A 114 4.80 -0.83 24.04
CA LEU A 114 4.42 -2.00 23.27
C LEU A 114 5.33 -3.16 23.66
N ASP A 115 4.83 -4.39 23.53
CA ASP A 115 5.65 -5.58 23.73
C ASP A 115 6.12 -6.09 22.36
N PRO A 116 7.40 -5.88 21.98
CA PRO A 116 7.88 -6.27 20.66
C PRO A 116 7.85 -7.79 20.45
N ASP A 117 8.01 -8.58 21.52
CA ASP A 117 7.93 -10.04 21.44
C ASP A 117 6.49 -10.48 21.16
N HIS A 118 5.51 -9.79 21.74
CA HIS A 118 4.10 -10.02 21.45
C HIS A 118 3.73 -9.63 20.02
N GLU A 119 4.14 -8.43 19.57
CA GLU A 119 3.87 -7.94 18.21
C GLU A 119 4.51 -8.84 17.14
N LEU A 120 5.73 -9.34 17.39
CA LEU A 120 6.41 -10.29 16.50
C LEU A 120 5.66 -11.62 16.40
N GLN A 121 5.15 -12.14 17.51
CA GLN A 121 4.32 -13.36 17.50
C GLN A 121 3.00 -13.16 16.76
N VAL A 122 2.33 -12.03 16.97
CA VAL A 122 1.07 -11.69 16.30
C VAL A 122 1.28 -11.52 14.79
N MET A 123 2.32 -10.79 14.37
CA MET A 123 2.65 -10.63 12.96
C MET A 123 3.01 -11.98 12.32
N GLY A 124 3.85 -12.78 12.99
CA GLY A 124 4.24 -14.11 12.50
C GLY A 124 3.04 -15.03 12.29
N PHE A 125 2.15 -15.10 13.29
CA PHE A 125 0.92 -15.90 13.18
C PHE A 125 0.00 -15.39 12.06
N THR A 126 -0.18 -14.07 11.95
CA THR A 126 -1.01 -13.46 10.89
C THR A 126 -0.45 -13.76 9.51
N ASN A 127 0.88 -13.68 9.33
CA ASN A 127 1.53 -13.99 8.07
C ASN A 127 1.46 -15.48 7.70
N MET A 128 1.54 -16.39 8.67
CA MET A 128 1.30 -17.82 8.43
C MET A 128 -0.12 -18.06 7.94
N VAL A 129 -1.13 -17.51 8.63
CA VAL A 129 -2.54 -17.64 8.25
C VAL A 129 -2.75 -17.05 6.85
N ASN A 130 -2.27 -15.84 6.59
CA ASN A 130 -2.37 -15.16 5.29
C ASN A 130 -1.74 -15.99 4.17
N SER A 131 -0.57 -16.59 4.41
CA SER A 131 0.13 -17.43 3.43
C SER A 131 -0.63 -18.74 3.14
N CYS A 132 -1.34 -19.31 4.12
CA CYS A 132 -2.23 -20.46 3.88
C CYS A 132 -3.40 -20.13 2.96
N PHE A 133 -3.80 -18.86 2.89
CA PHE A 133 -4.77 -18.36 1.91
C PHE A 133 -4.07 -17.78 0.66
N GLY A 134 -2.81 -18.11 0.38
CA GLY A 134 -2.10 -17.61 -0.81
C GLY A 134 -1.80 -16.11 -0.80
N GLY A 135 -1.92 -15.45 0.36
CA GLY A 135 -1.61 -14.03 0.53
C GLY A 135 -0.10 -13.77 0.59
N PHE A 136 0.28 -12.54 0.22
CA PHE A 136 1.66 -12.08 0.27
C PHE A 136 2.06 -11.65 1.70
N PRO A 137 3.31 -11.87 2.16
CA PRO A 137 3.76 -11.44 3.48
C PRO A 137 3.47 -9.95 3.73
N GLY A 138 2.76 -9.67 4.83
CA GLY A 138 2.46 -8.31 5.27
C GLY A 138 3.43 -7.85 6.36
N VAL A 139 3.72 -6.55 6.38
CA VAL A 139 4.43 -5.86 7.45
C VAL A 139 3.54 -4.77 8.03
N HIS A 140 3.79 -4.37 9.26
CA HIS A 140 3.10 -3.22 9.86
C HIS A 140 3.69 -1.94 9.29
N ASP A 141 2.84 -1.01 8.85
CA ASP A 141 3.29 0.32 8.48
C ASP A 141 3.00 1.29 9.64
N VAL A 142 4.08 1.79 10.24
CA VAL A 142 4.06 2.79 11.33
C VAL A 142 3.36 4.06 10.88
N SER A 143 3.53 4.44 9.61
CA SER A 143 3.00 5.67 9.05
C SER A 143 1.48 5.62 8.98
N ASP A 144 0.93 4.48 8.54
CA ASP A 144 -0.51 4.23 8.50
C ASP A 144 -1.11 4.16 9.90
N THR A 145 -0.43 3.49 10.83
CA THR A 145 -0.89 3.38 12.23
C THR A 145 -0.92 4.75 12.92
N ALA A 146 0.14 5.55 12.76
CA ALA A 146 0.21 6.91 13.30
C ALA A 146 -0.83 7.84 12.64
N LEU A 147 -1.09 7.68 11.35
CA LEU A 147 -2.13 8.44 10.64
C LEU A 147 -3.52 8.08 11.18
N VAL A 148 -3.84 6.80 11.35
CA VAL A 148 -5.11 6.34 11.91
C VAL A 148 -5.30 6.83 13.36
N ASP A 149 -4.25 6.81 14.18
CA ASP A 149 -4.29 7.35 15.54
C ASP A 149 -4.55 8.87 15.55
N ARG A 150 -3.84 9.64 14.70
CA ARG A 150 -4.07 11.09 14.52
C ARG A 150 -5.47 11.42 14.03
N LEU A 151 -6.08 10.54 13.23
CA LEU A 151 -7.46 10.67 12.75
C LEU A 151 -8.50 10.35 13.84
N GLY A 152 -8.08 9.93 15.03
CA GLY A 152 -8.94 9.53 16.14
C GLY A 152 -9.50 8.11 15.99
N GLY A 153 -8.92 7.31 15.09
CA GLY A 153 -9.32 5.94 14.78
C GLY A 153 -8.88 4.94 15.84
N LYS A 154 -9.18 5.17 17.12
CA LYS A 154 -8.73 4.34 18.25
C LYS A 154 -9.55 3.07 18.50
N GLY A 155 -10.46 2.73 17.58
CA GLY A 155 -11.44 1.66 17.76
C GLY A 155 -11.23 0.48 16.82
N ARG A 156 -11.56 -0.73 17.30
CA ARG A 156 -11.61 -1.97 16.48
C ARG A 156 -12.53 -1.85 15.25
N LEU A 157 -13.45 -0.89 15.29
CA LEU A 157 -14.36 -0.58 14.20
C LEU A 157 -13.63 -0.09 12.94
N THR A 158 -12.55 0.68 13.08
CA THR A 158 -11.75 1.16 11.94
C THR A 158 -11.17 -0.02 11.16
N GLY A 159 -10.60 -1.00 11.87
CA GLY A 159 -10.10 -2.23 11.28
C GLY A 159 -11.21 -3.03 10.59
N PHE A 160 -12.38 -3.18 11.24
CA PHE A 160 -13.50 -3.90 10.64
C PHE A 160 -14.01 -3.24 9.35
N VAL A 161 -14.13 -1.90 9.33
CA VAL A 161 -14.52 -1.15 8.13
C VAL A 161 -13.49 -1.32 7.03
N TYR A 162 -12.20 -1.24 7.36
CA TYR A 162 -11.11 -1.48 6.40
C TYR A 162 -11.18 -2.88 5.80
N THR A 163 -11.26 -3.92 6.64
CA THR A 163 -11.39 -5.32 6.19
C THR A 163 -12.65 -5.53 5.35
N LEU A 164 -13.77 -4.90 5.72
CA LEU A 164 -15.02 -5.00 4.95
C LEU A 164 -14.88 -4.35 3.57
N LEU A 165 -14.28 -3.15 3.48
CA LEU A 165 -14.07 -2.44 2.22
C LEU A 165 -13.12 -3.21 1.30
N VAL A 166 -11.99 -3.67 1.84
CA VAL A 166 -11.02 -4.48 1.09
C VAL A 166 -11.65 -5.81 0.68
N GLY A 167 -12.36 -6.48 1.58
CA GLY A 167 -13.07 -7.71 1.28
C GLY A 167 -14.14 -7.53 0.20
N ALA A 168 -14.90 -6.44 0.24
CA ALA A 168 -15.86 -6.10 -0.81
C ALA A 168 -15.18 -5.85 -2.15
N ALA A 169 -14.02 -5.18 -2.17
CA ALA A 169 -13.24 -4.97 -3.39
C ALA A 169 -12.69 -6.29 -3.97
N ILE A 170 -12.23 -7.21 -3.11
CA ILE A 170 -11.79 -8.56 -3.53
C ILE A 170 -12.97 -9.35 -4.10
N LEU A 171 -14.14 -9.31 -3.45
CA LEU A 171 -15.35 -9.98 -3.93
C LEU A 171 -15.89 -9.38 -5.24
N ALA A 172 -15.68 -8.10 -5.48
CA ALA A 172 -15.99 -7.45 -6.75
C ALA A 172 -15.10 -7.97 -7.90
N GLY A 173 -14.00 -8.66 -7.59
CA GLY A 173 -13.24 -9.44 -8.55
C GLY A 173 -12.45 -8.59 -9.55
N ALA A 174 -11.99 -9.25 -10.63
CA ALA A 174 -11.20 -8.63 -11.68
C ALA A 174 -11.95 -7.48 -12.37
N ASP A 175 -13.27 -7.59 -12.49
CA ASP A 175 -14.15 -6.59 -13.09
C ASP A 175 -14.01 -5.21 -12.42
N PHE A 176 -13.81 -5.16 -11.10
CA PHE A 176 -13.58 -3.89 -10.40
C PHE A 176 -12.21 -3.28 -10.75
N MET A 177 -11.17 -4.10 -10.89
CA MET A 177 -9.84 -3.61 -11.25
C MET A 177 -9.78 -3.11 -12.70
N GLU A 178 -10.51 -3.75 -13.63
CA GLU A 178 -10.60 -3.34 -15.04
C GLU A 178 -11.23 -1.95 -15.23
N ILE A 179 -11.99 -1.48 -14.24
CA ILE A 179 -12.61 -0.15 -14.22
C ILE A 179 -11.60 0.92 -13.79
N VAL A 180 -10.57 0.57 -13.01
CA VAL A 180 -9.62 1.56 -12.47
C VAL A 180 -8.60 1.99 -13.53
N PRO A 181 -8.53 3.27 -13.92
CA PRO A 181 -7.57 3.74 -14.91
C PRO A 181 -6.12 3.58 -14.47
N THR A 182 -5.28 3.08 -15.37
CA THR A 182 -3.87 2.78 -15.11
C THR A 182 -3.08 4.00 -14.64
N PHE A 183 -3.46 5.20 -15.11
CA PHE A 183 -2.79 6.44 -14.71
C PHE A 183 -3.02 6.80 -13.24
N ILE A 184 -4.11 6.33 -12.61
CA ILE A 184 -4.36 6.53 -11.19
C ILE A 184 -3.35 5.75 -10.36
N LEU A 185 -3.16 4.46 -10.70
CA LEU A 185 -2.16 3.60 -10.06
C LEU A 185 -0.75 4.18 -10.21
N GLY A 186 -0.39 4.57 -11.44
CA GLY A 186 0.92 5.19 -11.71
C GLY A 186 1.10 6.54 -11.03
N GLY A 187 0.06 7.38 -10.98
CA GLY A 187 0.11 8.68 -10.32
C GLY A 187 0.23 8.56 -8.80
N LEU A 188 -0.47 7.59 -8.20
CA LEU A 188 -0.34 7.29 -6.78
C LEU A 188 1.07 6.77 -6.45
N LEU A 189 1.63 5.88 -7.28
CA LEU A 189 3.00 5.39 -7.11
C LEU A 189 4.03 6.52 -7.15
N ILE A 190 3.91 7.42 -8.13
CA ILE A 190 4.78 8.61 -8.22
C ILE A 190 4.60 9.50 -7.00
N TYR A 191 3.37 9.74 -6.57
CA TYR A 191 3.07 10.56 -5.40
C TYR A 191 3.69 9.98 -4.12
N VAL A 192 3.51 8.69 -3.83
CA VAL A 192 4.10 8.02 -2.67
C VAL A 192 5.63 8.04 -2.74
N GLY A 193 6.20 7.78 -3.92
CA GLY A 193 7.64 7.87 -4.12
C GLY A 193 8.21 9.27 -3.86
N LEU A 194 7.49 10.31 -4.27
CA LEU A 194 7.86 11.71 -3.96
C LEU A 194 7.73 12.02 -2.48
N GLU A 195 6.69 11.51 -1.82
CA GLU A 195 6.48 11.68 -0.38
C GLU A 195 7.65 11.11 0.42
N PHE A 196 8.06 9.87 0.13
CA PHE A 196 9.25 9.28 0.77
C PHE A 196 10.53 10.05 0.51
N LEU A 197 10.73 10.56 -0.71
CA LEU A 197 11.92 11.35 -1.06
C LEU A 197 11.97 12.67 -0.27
N ILE A 198 10.83 13.35 -0.14
CA ILE A 198 10.71 14.62 0.59
C ILE A 198 10.94 14.39 2.08
N ASP A 199 10.32 13.35 2.66
CA ASP A 199 10.47 13.02 4.08
C ASP A 199 11.91 12.66 4.43
N TRP A 200 12.58 11.87 3.59
CA TRP A 200 13.99 11.55 3.75
C TRP A 200 14.87 12.80 3.68
N LEU A 201 14.61 13.69 2.71
CA LEU A 201 15.39 14.92 2.54
C LEU A 201 15.23 15.88 3.74
N TRP A 202 14.03 15.97 4.30
CA TRP A 202 13.77 16.79 5.49
C TRP A 202 14.50 16.26 6.71
N LYS A 203 14.41 14.94 6.97
CA LYS A 203 15.14 14.28 8.08
C LYS A 203 16.65 14.50 7.96
N ALA A 204 17.21 14.28 6.76
CA ALA A 204 18.63 14.50 6.51
C ALA A 204 19.07 15.96 6.74
N ARG A 205 18.22 16.93 6.39
CA ARG A 205 18.47 18.35 6.64
C ARG A 205 18.44 18.69 8.13
N GLU A 206 17.46 18.17 8.87
CA GLU A 206 17.34 18.40 10.32
C GLU A 206 18.55 17.84 11.08
N GLU A 207 18.98 16.63 10.74
CA GLU A 207 20.18 16.01 11.31
C GLU A 207 21.44 16.83 11.04
N SER A 208 21.60 17.32 9.81
CA SER A 208 22.73 18.16 9.41
C SER A 208 22.77 19.49 10.19
N CYS A 209 21.62 20.15 10.35
CA CYS A 209 21.52 21.38 11.15
C CYS A 209 21.82 21.12 12.64
N ARG A 210 21.32 20.00 13.19
CA ARG A 210 21.54 19.63 14.60
C ARG A 210 23.00 19.30 14.89
N ALA A 211 23.67 18.59 13.99
CA ALA A 211 25.10 18.29 14.08
C ALA A 211 25.95 19.57 14.05
N SER A 212 25.60 20.54 13.20
CA SER A 212 26.31 21.83 13.14
C SER A 212 26.14 22.68 14.41
N ALA A 213 24.97 22.61 15.06
CA ALA A 213 24.69 23.35 16.31
C ALA A 213 25.36 22.76 17.56
N LEU A 214 25.72 21.47 17.55
CA LEU A 214 26.47 20.83 18.63
C LEU A 214 27.99 21.01 18.51
N ALA A 215 28.46 21.44 17.34
CA ALA A 215 29.87 21.71 17.06
C ALA A 215 30.28 23.18 17.32
N SER A 216 29.34 24.04 17.74
CA SER A 216 29.50 25.47 18.06
C SER A 216 29.28 25.74 19.54
#